data_AF-A0A257V3M5-F1
#
_entry.id   AF-A0A257V3M5-F1
#
_cell.length_a   1.000
_cell.length_b   1.000
_cell.length_c   1.000
_cell.angle_alpha   90.00
_cell.angle_beta   90.00
_cell.angle_gamma   90.00
#
_symmetry.space_group_name_H-M   'P 1'
#
loop_
_entity.id
_entity.type
_entity.pdbx_description
1 polymer ?
#
loop_
_entity_poly.entity_id
_entity_poly.type
_entity_poly.pdbx_seq_one_letter_code
_entity_poly.pdbx_strand_id
1 'polypeptide(L)'
;MATRVMPAPPPPPAALVDAVRAAHWAEVRTAAAALPRPLPPAIALAAARATRELGEPRQALELLRQALPGAGELAAALRLEAGRTASALGRDPWPWVSPLLARAAPAAQRRAAAAVLRAAWATFPLAVLGRVPRPALPRALRRDLAAVLAVRGADEPAALRLLTERIGDPAALRAAAWLADRGDLAPGDRLTVAEALLAGGAWREAADLLARTAAPAAPLRSRWAFLRGRAAYRLGDLTAAAAAFDEALAAASAPADR
;
A
#
# COMPACT_ATOMS: atom_id res chain seq x y z
N MET A 1 -47.94 -1.11 16.06
CA MET A 1 -46.72 -0.28 16.15
C MET A 1 -46.55 0.46 14.84
N ALA A 2 -46.77 1.77 14.82
CA ALA A 2 -46.63 2.57 13.61
C ALA A 2 -45.15 2.87 13.35
N THR A 3 -44.65 2.39 12.21
CA THR A 3 -43.32 2.71 11.69
C THR A 3 -43.28 4.20 11.40
N ARG A 4 -42.63 5.01 12.25
CA ARG A 4 -42.32 6.41 11.94
C ARG A 4 -41.37 6.41 10.73
N VAL A 5 -41.93 6.65 9.55
CA VAL A 5 -41.15 7.01 8.37
C VAL A 5 -40.44 8.32 8.70
N MET A 6 -39.14 8.26 8.98
CA MET A 6 -38.35 9.46 9.13
C MET A 6 -38.35 10.21 7.78
N PRO A 7 -38.65 11.52 7.77
CA PRO A 7 -38.61 12.29 6.54
C PRO A 7 -37.18 12.25 5.96
N ALA A 8 -37.09 12.12 4.64
CA ALA A 8 -35.82 12.19 3.94
C ALA A 8 -35.15 13.55 4.25
N PRO A 9 -33.84 13.59 4.52
CA PRO A 9 -33.15 14.85 4.80
C PRO A 9 -33.29 15.78 3.60
N PRO A 10 -33.45 17.10 3.83
CA PRO A 10 -33.55 18.08 2.75
C PRO A 10 -32.30 18.01 1.86
N PRO A 11 -32.46 18.24 0.53
CA PRO A 11 -31.33 18.24 -0.38
C PRO A 11 -30.29 19.30 0.02
N PRO A 12 -28.98 19.03 -0.20
CA PRO A 12 -27.94 19.99 0.11
C PRO A 12 -28.13 21.28 -0.70
N PRO A 13 -27.78 22.46 -0.15
CA PRO A 13 -27.84 23.72 -0.90
C PRO A 13 -27.04 23.64 -2.21
N ALA A 14 -27.59 24.13 -3.33
CA ALA A 14 -26.93 24.05 -4.64
C ALA A 14 -25.52 24.68 -4.64
N ALA A 15 -25.37 25.83 -3.98
CA ALA A 15 -24.08 26.50 -3.82
C ALA A 15 -23.01 25.62 -3.13
N LEU A 16 -23.42 24.77 -2.18
CA LEU A 16 -22.50 23.83 -1.54
C LEU A 16 -22.06 22.74 -2.51
N VAL A 17 -22.98 22.22 -3.34
CA VAL A 17 -22.69 21.18 -4.33
C VAL A 17 -21.71 21.70 -5.38
N ASP A 18 -21.93 22.92 -5.87
CA ASP A 18 -21.07 23.53 -6.88
C ASP A 18 -19.68 23.82 -6.33
N ALA A 19 -19.57 24.37 -5.11
CA ALA A 19 -18.29 24.57 -4.44
C ALA A 19 -17.52 23.25 -4.21
N VAL A 20 -18.21 22.15 -3.87
CA VAL A 20 -17.58 20.82 -3.74
C VAL A 20 -17.07 20.32 -5.09
N ARG A 21 -17.84 20.48 -6.17
CA ARG A 21 -17.44 20.07 -7.53
C ARG A 21 -16.24 20.87 -8.03
N ALA A 22 -16.20 22.17 -7.74
CA ALA A 22 -15.10 23.07 -8.10
C ALA A 22 -13.89 22.96 -7.14
N ALA A 23 -13.96 22.13 -6.10
CA ALA A 23 -12.94 22.02 -5.05
C ALA A 23 -12.62 23.36 -4.34
N HIS A 24 -13.58 24.28 -4.26
CA HIS A 24 -13.46 25.54 -3.56
C HIS A 24 -13.63 25.34 -2.05
N TRP A 25 -12.62 24.79 -1.37
CA TRP A 25 -12.72 24.33 0.01
C TRP A 25 -13.09 25.43 1.02
N ALA A 26 -12.64 26.67 0.80
CA ALA A 26 -13.01 27.81 1.65
C ALA A 26 -14.52 28.11 1.60
N GLU A 27 -15.12 28.02 0.40
CA GLU A 27 -16.57 28.23 0.19
C GLU A 27 -17.37 27.07 0.80
N VAL A 28 -16.91 25.82 0.63
CA VAL A 28 -17.52 24.64 1.24
C VAL A 28 -17.56 24.78 2.77
N ARG A 29 -16.46 25.20 3.39
CA ARG A 29 -16.39 25.43 4.85
C ARG A 29 -17.36 26.52 5.28
N THR A 30 -17.41 27.63 4.55
CA THR A 30 -18.29 28.77 4.86
C THR A 30 -19.77 28.38 4.76
N ALA A 31 -20.15 27.72 3.67
CA ALA A 31 -21.51 27.24 3.46
C ALA A 31 -21.94 26.20 4.51
N ALA A 32 -21.04 25.27 4.87
CA ALA A 32 -21.32 24.27 5.90
C ALA A 32 -21.42 24.88 7.31
N ALA A 33 -20.71 25.98 7.60
CA ALA A 33 -20.76 26.66 8.89
C ALA A 33 -22.13 27.34 9.14
N ALA A 34 -22.82 27.78 8.08
CA ALA A 34 -24.14 28.39 8.16
C ALA A 34 -25.29 27.40 8.44
N LEU A 35 -25.02 26.09 8.39
CA LEU A 35 -26.03 25.05 8.59
C LEU A 35 -26.15 24.64 10.07
N PRO A 36 -27.36 24.27 10.52
CA PRO A 36 -27.59 23.83 11.88
C PRO A 36 -26.84 22.52 12.18
N ARG A 37 -26.40 22.38 13.44
CA ARG A 37 -25.72 21.17 13.93
C ARG A 37 -26.73 20.22 14.60
N PRO A 38 -26.50 18.89 14.53
CA PRO A 38 -25.44 18.20 13.81
C PRO A 38 -25.64 18.26 12.29
N LEU A 39 -24.55 18.33 11.53
CA LEU A 39 -24.63 18.34 10.07
C LEU A 39 -25.14 16.99 9.54
N PRO A 40 -25.95 16.99 8.46
CA PRO A 40 -26.26 15.78 7.72
C PRO A 40 -24.97 15.06 7.25
N PRO A 41 -24.91 13.72 7.25
CA PRO A 41 -23.68 12.96 6.98
C PRO A 41 -22.94 13.33 5.68
N ALA A 42 -23.69 13.59 4.59
CA ALA A 42 -23.10 14.00 3.30
C ALA A 42 -22.41 15.37 3.40
N ILE A 43 -23.04 16.32 4.09
CA ILE A 43 -22.51 17.67 4.32
C ILE A 43 -21.32 17.60 5.28
N ALA A 44 -21.42 16.80 6.34
CA ALA A 44 -20.33 16.57 7.28
C ALA A 44 -19.08 16.00 6.59
N LEU A 45 -19.25 15.08 5.63
CA LEU A 45 -18.14 14.54 4.83
C LEU A 45 -17.47 15.62 3.99
N ALA A 46 -18.25 16.46 3.28
CA ALA A 46 -17.73 17.56 2.48
C ALA A 46 -17.02 18.62 3.35
N ALA A 47 -17.65 19.01 4.45
CA ALA A 47 -17.11 19.96 5.42
C ALA A 47 -15.80 19.45 6.03
N ALA A 48 -15.76 18.18 6.46
CA ALA A 48 -14.54 17.59 7.02
C ALA A 48 -13.39 17.54 5.99
N ARG A 49 -13.69 17.22 4.73
CA ARG A 49 -12.69 17.29 3.66
C ARG A 49 -12.15 18.70 3.49
N ALA A 50 -13.03 19.69 3.37
CA ALA A 50 -12.64 21.09 3.25
C ALA A 50 -11.76 21.54 4.43
N THR A 51 -12.19 21.24 5.66
CA THR A 51 -11.43 21.55 6.89
C THR A 51 -10.05 20.87 6.90
N ARG A 52 -9.93 19.62 6.42
CA ARG A 52 -8.64 18.94 6.31
C ARG A 52 -7.72 19.60 5.27
N GLU A 53 -8.23 19.91 4.07
CA GLU A 53 -7.46 20.55 3.00
C GLU A 53 -7.00 21.97 3.38
N LEU A 54 -7.75 22.65 4.26
CA LEU A 54 -7.41 23.97 4.80
C LEU A 54 -6.49 23.90 6.03
N GLY A 55 -5.92 22.74 6.36
CA GLY A 55 -4.92 22.61 7.42
C GLY A 55 -5.48 22.46 8.84
N GLU A 56 -6.76 22.14 9.01
CA GLU A 56 -7.42 21.96 10.31
C GLU A 56 -7.87 20.50 10.59
N PRO A 57 -7.01 19.48 10.44
CA PRO A 57 -7.44 18.08 10.48
C PRO A 57 -8.02 17.62 11.84
N ARG A 58 -7.75 18.33 12.95
CA ARG A 58 -8.40 18.04 14.25
C ARG A 58 -9.90 18.30 14.19
N GLN A 59 -10.29 19.46 13.69
CA GLN A 59 -11.69 19.85 13.55
C GLN A 59 -12.40 18.94 12.52
N ALA A 60 -11.71 18.60 11.42
CA ALA A 60 -12.24 17.63 10.45
C ALA A 60 -12.59 16.29 11.10
N LEU A 61 -11.72 15.76 11.98
CA LEU A 61 -11.96 14.50 12.67
C LEU A 61 -13.14 14.56 13.65
N GLU A 62 -13.35 15.70 14.30
CA GLU A 62 -14.51 15.93 15.18
C GLU A 62 -15.83 15.94 14.41
N LEU A 63 -15.87 16.61 13.25
CA LEU A 63 -17.04 16.58 12.36
C LEU A 63 -17.40 15.15 11.94
N LEU A 64 -16.39 14.35 11.57
CA LEU A 64 -16.58 12.96 11.16
C LEU A 64 -17.05 12.08 12.33
N ARG A 65 -16.53 12.30 13.55
CA ARG A 65 -16.99 11.62 14.78
C ARG A 65 -18.46 11.86 15.05
N GLN A 66 -18.89 13.13 14.98
CA GLN A 66 -20.26 13.51 15.26
C GLN A 66 -21.25 12.98 14.22
N ALA A 67 -20.85 12.89 12.96
CA ALA A 67 -21.71 12.41 11.87
C ALA A 67 -21.81 10.88 11.77
N LEU A 68 -20.84 10.14 12.32
CA LEU A 68 -20.76 8.67 12.16
C LEU A 68 -22.00 7.91 12.66
N PRO A 69 -22.59 8.22 13.84
CA PRO A 69 -23.73 7.48 14.38
C PRO A 69 -24.97 7.51 13.47
N GLY A 70 -25.19 8.62 12.75
CA GLY A 70 -26.32 8.81 11.85
C GLY A 70 -26.02 8.54 10.37
N ALA A 71 -24.86 7.95 10.06
CA ALA A 71 -24.34 7.92 8.70
C ALA A 71 -25.04 6.94 7.74
N GLY A 72 -25.68 5.89 8.24
CA GLY A 72 -26.31 4.86 7.41
C GLY A 72 -25.36 4.34 6.32
N GLU A 73 -25.78 4.45 5.06
CA GLU A 73 -25.01 4.03 3.89
C GLU A 73 -23.68 4.80 3.70
N LEU A 74 -23.59 6.04 4.19
CA LEU A 74 -22.40 6.88 4.09
C LEU A 74 -21.33 6.54 5.15
N ALA A 75 -21.60 5.59 6.05
CA ALA A 75 -20.70 5.27 7.14
C ALA A 75 -19.33 4.77 6.66
N ALA A 76 -19.27 4.10 5.51
CA ALA A 76 -18.00 3.69 4.91
C ALA A 76 -17.17 4.88 4.40
N ALA A 77 -17.80 5.84 3.73
CA ALA A 77 -17.12 7.03 3.22
C ALA A 77 -16.58 7.90 4.36
N LEU A 78 -17.39 8.11 5.42
CA LEU A 78 -16.97 8.84 6.61
C LEU A 78 -15.81 8.15 7.35
N ARG A 79 -15.85 6.82 7.50
CA ARG A 79 -14.73 6.06 8.08
C ARG A 79 -13.43 6.18 7.28
N LEU A 80 -13.51 6.14 5.94
CA LEU A 80 -12.34 6.32 5.08
C LEU A 80 -11.76 7.72 5.21
N GLU A 81 -12.60 8.76 5.19
CA GLU A 81 -12.13 10.15 5.39
C GLU A 81 -11.56 10.34 6.80
N ALA A 82 -12.16 9.71 7.82
CA ALA A 82 -11.66 9.79 9.20
C ALA A 82 -10.30 9.09 9.36
N GLY A 83 -10.10 7.95 8.68
CA GLY A 83 -8.80 7.28 8.62
C GLY A 83 -7.73 8.15 7.96
N ARG A 84 -8.03 8.80 6.83
CA ARG A 84 -7.10 9.75 6.18
C ARG A 84 -6.79 10.94 7.08
N THR A 85 -7.82 11.51 7.71
CA THR A 85 -7.70 12.66 8.61
C THR A 85 -6.89 12.33 9.86
N ALA A 86 -7.12 11.15 10.47
CA ALA A 86 -6.31 10.66 11.58
C ALA A 86 -4.85 10.48 11.16
N SER A 87 -4.60 9.92 9.97
CA SER A 87 -3.24 9.75 9.44
C SER A 87 -2.53 11.09 9.24
N ALA A 88 -3.22 12.10 8.72
CA ALA A 88 -2.69 13.46 8.57
C ALA A 88 -2.32 14.12 9.92
N LEU A 89 -2.94 13.68 11.02
CA LEU A 89 -2.60 14.09 12.39
C LEU A 89 -1.47 13.26 13.02
N GLY A 90 -0.88 12.31 12.29
CA GLY A 90 0.05 11.32 12.86
C GLY A 90 -0.61 10.36 13.86
N ARG A 91 -1.94 10.21 13.81
CA ARG A 91 -2.71 9.32 14.69
C ARG A 91 -3.06 8.02 13.98
N ASP A 92 -3.16 6.94 14.75
CA ASP A 92 -3.51 5.62 14.22
C ASP A 92 -4.86 5.62 13.48
N PRO A 93 -4.89 5.31 12.16
CA PRO A 93 -6.13 5.19 11.40
C PRO A 93 -6.91 3.90 11.70
N TRP A 94 -6.31 2.91 12.38
CA TRP A 94 -6.89 1.59 12.61
C TRP A 94 -8.32 1.61 13.19
N PRO A 95 -8.66 2.43 14.21
CA PRO A 95 -10.02 2.45 14.76
C PRO A 95 -11.09 2.83 13.73
N TRP A 96 -10.71 3.60 12.71
CA TRP A 96 -11.62 4.07 11.67
C TRP A 96 -11.78 3.07 10.53
N VAL A 97 -10.69 2.45 10.12
CA VAL A 97 -10.67 1.61 8.91
C VAL A 97 -10.86 0.13 9.19
N SER A 98 -10.60 -0.34 10.43
CA SER A 98 -10.76 -1.76 10.78
C SER A 98 -12.16 -2.34 10.50
N PRO A 99 -13.29 -1.62 10.70
CA PRO A 99 -14.61 -2.14 10.34
C PRO A 99 -14.77 -2.39 8.83
N LEU A 100 -14.03 -1.65 8.00
CA LEU A 100 -14.07 -1.75 6.55
C LEU A 100 -13.18 -2.86 5.99
N LEU A 101 -12.37 -3.51 6.83
CA LEU A 101 -11.49 -4.61 6.45
C LEU A 101 -12.13 -5.98 6.67
N ALA A 102 -13.29 -6.03 7.31
CA ALA A 102 -14.06 -7.25 7.51
C ALA A 102 -14.35 -7.94 6.17
N ARG A 103 -14.34 -9.28 6.14
CA ARG A 103 -14.57 -10.06 4.92
C ARG A 103 -15.94 -9.76 4.28
N ALA A 104 -16.93 -9.41 5.09
CA ALA A 104 -18.28 -9.06 4.64
C ALA A 104 -18.38 -7.67 3.97
N ALA A 105 -17.44 -6.76 4.21
CA ALA A 105 -17.47 -5.43 3.60
C ALA A 105 -17.20 -5.53 2.07
N PRO A 106 -17.83 -4.69 1.23
CA PRO A 106 -17.58 -4.64 -0.20
C PRO A 106 -16.08 -4.54 -0.56
N ALA A 107 -15.67 -5.24 -1.63
CA ALA A 107 -14.26 -5.31 -2.03
C ALA A 107 -13.63 -3.93 -2.31
N ALA A 108 -14.40 -2.98 -2.85
CA ALA A 108 -13.95 -1.61 -3.07
C ALA A 108 -13.60 -0.89 -1.74
N GLN A 109 -14.43 -1.06 -0.72
CA GLN A 109 -14.21 -0.47 0.61
C GLN A 109 -13.01 -1.11 1.31
N ARG A 110 -12.86 -2.43 1.23
CA ARG A 110 -11.67 -3.13 1.76
C ARG A 110 -10.38 -2.63 1.11
N ARG A 111 -10.38 -2.46 -0.22
CA ARG A 111 -9.22 -1.93 -0.97
C ARG A 111 -8.91 -0.48 -0.57
N ALA A 112 -9.93 0.36 -0.42
CA ALA A 112 -9.75 1.75 0.02
C ALA A 112 -9.20 1.84 1.45
N ALA A 113 -9.72 1.03 2.38
CA ALA A 113 -9.23 0.95 3.75
C ALA A 113 -7.77 0.47 3.82
N ALA A 114 -7.43 -0.57 3.04
CA ALA A 114 -6.06 -1.05 2.89
C ALA A 114 -5.12 0.04 2.35
N ALA A 115 -5.57 0.85 1.38
CA ALA A 115 -4.78 1.96 0.85
C ALA A 115 -4.49 3.05 1.90
N VAL A 116 -5.47 3.38 2.74
CA VAL A 116 -5.27 4.32 3.87
C VAL A 116 -4.21 3.80 4.83
N LEU A 117 -4.27 2.52 5.20
CA LEU A 117 -3.25 1.91 6.07
C LEU A 117 -1.86 1.95 5.46
N ARG A 118 -1.70 1.56 4.18
CA ARG A 118 -0.40 1.58 3.50
C ARG A 118 0.20 2.98 3.42
N ALA A 119 -0.62 3.99 3.13
CA ALA A 119 -0.19 5.39 3.10
C ALA A 119 0.28 5.86 4.49
N ALA A 120 -0.45 5.51 5.55
CA ALA A 120 -0.05 5.81 6.93
C ALA A 120 1.27 5.10 7.32
N TRP A 121 1.41 3.82 6.96
CA TRP A 121 2.60 3.04 7.30
C TRP A 121 3.87 3.53 6.60
N ALA A 122 3.76 4.20 5.46
CA ALA A 122 4.90 4.82 4.80
C ALA A 122 5.53 5.95 5.63
N THR A 123 4.76 6.63 6.48
CA THR A 123 5.20 7.85 7.17
C THR A 123 5.29 7.73 8.69
N PHE A 124 4.52 6.84 9.32
CA PHE A 124 4.47 6.74 10.78
C PHE A 124 5.79 6.30 11.41
N PRO A 125 6.11 6.70 12.65
CA PRO A 125 7.30 6.20 13.34
C PRO A 125 7.27 4.66 13.50
N LEU A 126 8.43 4.00 13.38
CA LEU A 126 8.54 2.54 13.51
C LEU A 126 7.97 2.00 14.83
N ALA A 127 8.20 2.73 15.93
CA ALA A 127 7.67 2.37 17.25
C ALA A 127 6.12 2.31 17.28
N VAL A 128 5.45 3.14 16.47
CA VAL A 128 3.98 3.12 16.34
C VAL A 128 3.55 1.92 15.51
N LEU A 129 4.26 1.63 14.41
CA LEU A 129 3.98 0.48 13.55
C LEU A 129 4.15 -0.86 14.26
N GLY A 130 5.09 -0.96 15.20
CA GLY A 130 5.28 -2.14 16.04
C GLY A 130 4.08 -2.49 16.92
N ARG A 131 3.18 -1.52 17.19
CA ARG A 131 1.99 -1.70 18.03
C ARG A 131 0.73 -2.07 17.25
N VAL A 132 0.80 -2.11 15.91
CA VAL A 132 -0.36 -2.46 15.08
C VAL A 132 -0.79 -3.90 15.38
N PRO A 133 -2.09 -4.18 15.64
CA PRO A 133 -2.56 -5.50 16.01
C PRO A 133 -2.54 -6.47 14.81
N ARG A 134 -1.38 -7.09 14.58
CA ARG A 134 -1.14 -8.00 13.44
C ARG A 134 -2.21 -9.09 13.28
N PRO A 135 -2.70 -9.78 14.33
CA PRO A 135 -3.70 -10.83 14.17
C PRO A 135 -5.01 -10.35 13.53
N ALA A 136 -5.38 -9.08 13.75
CA ALA A 136 -6.60 -8.49 13.21
C ALA A 136 -6.47 -8.04 11.74
N LEU A 137 -5.24 -7.97 11.20
CA LEU A 137 -5.02 -7.62 9.81
C LEU A 137 -5.27 -8.82 8.88
N PRO A 138 -5.90 -8.60 7.70
CA PRO A 138 -5.87 -9.55 6.61
C PRO A 138 -4.45 -9.99 6.26
N ARG A 139 -4.25 -11.23 5.80
CA ARG A 139 -2.92 -11.80 5.50
C ARG A 139 -2.07 -10.91 4.59
N ALA A 140 -2.65 -10.35 3.54
CA ALA A 140 -1.95 -9.45 2.63
C ALA A 140 -1.45 -8.18 3.34
N LEU A 141 -2.28 -7.59 4.22
CA LEU A 141 -1.91 -6.40 4.99
C LEU A 141 -0.87 -6.69 6.08
N ARG A 142 -0.91 -7.87 6.71
CA ARG A 142 0.16 -8.31 7.62
C ARG A 142 1.51 -8.33 6.93
N ARG A 143 1.52 -8.84 5.69
CA ARG A 143 2.73 -8.97 4.89
C ARG A 143 3.23 -7.61 4.38
N ASP A 144 2.32 -6.73 3.96
CA ASP A 144 2.65 -5.33 3.64
C ASP A 144 3.28 -4.62 4.85
N LEU A 145 2.72 -4.78 6.06
CA LEU A 145 3.28 -4.20 7.29
C LEU A 145 4.65 -4.79 7.61
N ALA A 146 4.83 -6.11 7.46
CA ALA A 146 6.13 -6.76 7.68
C ALA A 146 7.20 -6.22 6.71
N ALA A 147 6.86 -6.01 5.43
CA ALA A 147 7.76 -5.39 4.47
C ALA A 147 8.13 -3.95 4.85
N VAL A 148 7.15 -3.14 5.29
CA VAL A 148 7.42 -1.77 5.76
C VAL A 148 8.36 -1.78 6.96
N LEU A 149 8.12 -2.64 7.94
CA LEU A 149 8.95 -2.75 9.13
C LEU A 149 10.38 -3.21 8.79
N ALA A 150 10.53 -4.22 7.93
CA ALA A 150 11.84 -4.72 7.53
C ALA A 150 12.64 -3.64 6.78
N VAL A 151 12.05 -3.02 5.76
CA VAL A 151 12.71 -2.01 4.92
C VAL A 151 13.07 -0.77 5.72
N ARG A 152 12.11 -0.20 6.46
CA ARG A 152 12.35 1.05 7.20
C ARG A 152 13.17 0.83 8.47
N GLY A 153 13.12 -0.36 9.05
CA GLY A 153 13.96 -0.78 10.18
C GLY A 153 15.35 -1.27 9.78
N ALA A 154 15.64 -1.32 8.47
CA ALA A 154 16.87 -1.88 7.91
C ALA A 154 17.17 -3.33 8.37
N ASP A 155 16.13 -4.13 8.54
CA ASP A 155 16.22 -5.55 8.93
C ASP A 155 16.33 -6.44 7.68
N GLU A 156 17.56 -6.67 7.26
CA GLU A 156 17.91 -7.50 6.10
C GLU A 156 17.41 -8.95 6.21
N PRO A 157 17.64 -9.69 7.31
CA PRO A 157 17.10 -11.04 7.47
C PRO A 157 15.57 -11.10 7.35
N ALA A 158 14.84 -10.12 7.90
CA ALA A 158 13.39 -10.05 7.74
C ALA A 158 12.97 -9.76 6.29
N ALA A 159 13.68 -8.88 5.59
CA ALA A 159 13.41 -8.59 4.18
C ALA A 159 13.64 -9.81 3.28
N LEU A 160 14.73 -10.55 3.49
CA LEU A 160 15.03 -11.78 2.73
C LEU A 160 13.97 -12.87 2.96
N ARG A 161 13.54 -13.06 4.20
CA ARG A 161 12.46 -14.00 4.55
C ARG A 161 11.14 -13.67 3.84
N LEU A 162 10.84 -12.40 3.59
CA LEU A 162 9.66 -12.05 2.80
C LEU A 162 9.77 -12.62 1.39
N LEU A 163 10.95 -12.55 0.75
CA LEU A 163 11.14 -13.06 -0.61
C LEU A 163 10.94 -14.57 -0.68
N THR A 164 11.44 -15.32 0.30
CA THR A 164 11.33 -16.79 0.34
C THR A 164 9.92 -17.28 0.62
N GLU A 165 9.14 -16.56 1.43
CA GLU A 165 7.75 -16.92 1.75
C GLU A 165 6.80 -16.83 0.55
N ARG A 166 6.97 -15.82 -0.31
CA ARG A 166 6.13 -15.61 -1.50
C ARG A 166 6.78 -14.60 -2.46
N ILE A 167 7.22 -15.09 -3.61
CA ILE A 167 7.77 -14.24 -4.65
C ILE A 167 6.67 -13.55 -5.47
N GLY A 168 6.92 -12.33 -5.93
CA GLY A 168 6.07 -11.60 -6.88
C GLY A 168 4.85 -10.84 -6.33
N ASP A 169 4.68 -10.74 -5.01
CA ASP A 169 3.68 -9.84 -4.45
C ASP A 169 4.26 -8.43 -4.15
N PRO A 170 3.42 -7.40 -3.94
CA PRO A 170 3.91 -6.04 -3.71
C PRO A 170 4.83 -5.88 -2.50
N ALA A 171 4.67 -6.74 -1.48
CA ALA A 171 5.52 -6.77 -0.30
C ALA A 171 6.93 -7.30 -0.64
N ALA A 172 7.02 -8.39 -1.40
CA ALA A 172 8.28 -8.93 -1.89
C ALA A 172 8.99 -7.94 -2.83
N LEU A 173 8.26 -7.31 -3.77
CA LEU A 173 8.85 -6.31 -4.67
C LEU A 173 9.48 -5.14 -3.89
N ARG A 174 8.78 -4.63 -2.85
CA ARG A 174 9.29 -3.55 -2.01
C ARG A 174 10.55 -3.94 -1.24
N ALA A 175 10.55 -5.15 -0.67
CA ALA A 175 11.73 -5.68 0.03
C ALA A 175 12.90 -5.89 -0.93
N ALA A 176 12.64 -6.44 -2.13
CA ALA A 176 13.66 -6.67 -3.15
C ALA A 176 14.27 -5.36 -3.67
N ALA A 177 13.44 -4.33 -3.91
CA ALA A 177 13.93 -3.01 -4.33
C ALA A 177 14.88 -2.39 -3.29
N TRP A 178 14.54 -2.50 -2.00
CA TRP A 178 15.42 -2.02 -0.93
C TRP A 178 16.71 -2.86 -0.81
N LEU A 179 16.61 -4.19 -0.95
CA LEU A 179 17.76 -5.10 -0.90
C LEU A 179 18.70 -4.94 -2.11
N ALA A 180 18.21 -4.52 -3.27
CA ALA A 180 19.01 -4.38 -4.49
C ALA A 180 20.13 -3.31 -4.38
N ASP A 181 19.97 -2.37 -3.45
CA ASP A 181 20.95 -1.32 -3.16
C ASP A 181 21.98 -1.76 -2.09
N ARG A 182 21.87 -2.99 -1.56
CA ARG A 182 22.79 -3.54 -0.55
C ARG A 182 23.99 -4.22 -1.21
N GLY A 183 25.20 -3.79 -0.84
CA GLY A 183 26.45 -4.27 -1.42
C GLY A 183 26.97 -5.60 -0.84
N ASP A 184 26.44 -6.05 0.29
CA ASP A 184 26.97 -7.13 1.13
C ASP A 184 26.21 -8.46 1.00
N LEU A 185 25.16 -8.53 0.18
CA LEU A 185 24.37 -9.74 0.00
C LEU A 185 25.16 -10.88 -0.61
N ALA A 186 24.98 -12.08 -0.05
CA ALA A 186 25.52 -13.32 -0.60
C ALA A 186 25.01 -13.54 -2.04
N PRO A 187 25.79 -14.20 -2.92
CA PRO A 187 25.40 -14.40 -4.31
C PRO A 187 24.02 -15.04 -4.48
N GLY A 188 23.69 -16.05 -3.66
CA GLY A 188 22.37 -16.71 -3.70
C GLY A 188 21.21 -15.77 -3.36
N ASP A 189 21.41 -14.87 -2.41
CA ASP A 189 20.40 -13.89 -2.01
C ASP A 189 20.23 -12.80 -3.06
N ARG A 190 21.31 -12.34 -3.69
CA ARG A 190 21.23 -11.43 -4.84
C ARG A 190 20.40 -12.00 -5.98
N LEU A 191 20.53 -13.31 -6.27
CA LEU A 191 19.69 -13.98 -7.27
C LEU A 191 18.22 -14.02 -6.84
N THR A 192 17.94 -14.25 -5.55
CA THR A 192 16.57 -14.22 -5.01
C THR A 192 15.96 -12.82 -5.10
N VAL A 193 16.74 -11.77 -4.84
CA VAL A 193 16.34 -10.37 -5.04
C VAL A 193 16.02 -10.10 -6.51
N ALA A 194 16.92 -10.48 -7.43
CA ALA A 194 16.71 -10.32 -8.87
C ALA A 194 15.44 -11.04 -9.36
N GLU A 195 15.20 -12.26 -8.88
CA GLU A 195 14.00 -13.02 -9.21
C GLU A 195 12.72 -12.34 -8.72
N ALA A 196 12.75 -11.77 -7.51
CA ALA A 196 11.62 -11.03 -6.94
C ALA A 196 11.34 -9.72 -7.70
N LEU A 197 12.37 -8.99 -8.12
CA LEU A 197 12.25 -7.82 -8.99
C LEU A 197 11.62 -8.19 -10.34
N LEU A 198 12.10 -9.28 -10.98
CA LEU A 198 11.53 -9.77 -12.24
C LEU A 198 10.06 -10.18 -12.11
N ALA A 199 9.71 -10.87 -11.02
CA ALA A 199 8.33 -11.28 -10.74
C ALA A 199 7.41 -10.07 -10.48
N GLY A 200 7.94 -9.01 -9.86
CA GLY A 200 7.22 -7.77 -9.58
C GLY A 200 7.18 -6.76 -10.74
N GLY A 201 7.85 -7.02 -11.86
CA GLY A 201 7.85 -6.13 -13.03
C GLY A 201 8.99 -5.11 -13.09
N ALA A 202 9.90 -5.09 -12.11
CA ALA A 202 11.07 -4.22 -12.06
C ALA A 202 12.22 -4.80 -12.89
N TRP A 203 12.01 -4.93 -14.20
CA TRP A 203 12.90 -5.67 -15.09
C TRP A 203 14.25 -4.98 -15.30
N ARG A 204 14.29 -3.64 -15.34
CA ARG A 204 15.53 -2.88 -15.50
C ARG A 204 16.39 -3.00 -14.25
N GLU A 205 15.78 -2.82 -13.09
CA GLU A 205 16.43 -2.93 -11.78
C GLU A 205 16.99 -4.34 -11.57
N ALA A 206 16.25 -5.37 -11.99
CA ALA A 206 16.75 -6.74 -11.96
C ALA A 206 17.95 -6.94 -12.90
N ALA A 207 17.90 -6.42 -14.13
CA ALA A 207 18.99 -6.50 -15.09
C ALA A 207 20.26 -5.81 -14.55
N ASP A 208 20.12 -4.61 -13.99
CA ASP A 208 21.22 -3.85 -13.39
C ASP A 208 21.85 -4.60 -12.21
N LEU A 209 21.02 -5.17 -11.32
CA LEU A 209 21.50 -5.99 -10.21
C LEU A 209 22.28 -7.22 -10.70
N LEU A 210 21.76 -7.93 -11.71
CA LEU A 210 22.40 -9.11 -12.29
C LEU A 210 23.71 -8.76 -13.02
N ALA A 211 23.79 -7.62 -13.68
CA ALA A 211 25.00 -7.12 -14.35
C ALA A 211 26.11 -6.76 -13.35
N ARG A 212 25.74 -6.18 -12.19
CA ARG A 212 26.69 -5.89 -11.09
C ARG A 212 27.03 -7.13 -10.25
N THR A 213 26.30 -8.23 -10.42
CA THR A 213 26.57 -9.47 -9.70
C THR A 213 27.65 -10.24 -10.44
N ALA A 214 28.82 -10.38 -9.82
CA ALA A 214 29.88 -11.23 -10.34
C ALA A 214 29.34 -12.63 -10.63
N ALA A 215 29.73 -13.15 -11.78
CA ALA A 215 29.55 -14.52 -12.22
C ALA A 215 29.72 -15.53 -11.06
N PRO A 216 28.64 -16.12 -10.50
CA PRO A 216 28.81 -17.06 -9.41
C PRO A 216 29.29 -18.41 -9.95
N ALA A 217 30.05 -19.13 -9.11
CA ALA A 217 30.42 -20.52 -9.39
C ALA A 217 29.19 -21.44 -9.34
N ALA A 218 29.38 -22.72 -9.70
CA ALA A 218 28.40 -23.76 -9.44
C ALA A 218 28.08 -23.83 -7.93
N PRO A 219 26.82 -24.13 -7.54
CA PRO A 219 25.69 -24.50 -8.39
C PRO A 219 24.85 -23.30 -8.88
N LEU A 220 25.22 -22.06 -8.53
CA LEU A 220 24.40 -20.87 -8.80
C LEU A 220 24.53 -20.33 -10.24
N ARG A 221 25.52 -20.80 -10.99
CA ARG A 221 25.82 -20.33 -12.35
C ARG A 221 24.61 -20.40 -13.29
N SER A 222 23.91 -21.54 -13.31
CA SER A 222 22.75 -21.73 -14.19
C SER A 222 21.60 -20.78 -13.84
N ARG A 223 21.29 -20.63 -12.54
CA ARG A 223 20.24 -19.72 -12.05
C ARG A 223 20.56 -18.27 -12.41
N TRP A 224 21.80 -17.83 -12.22
CA TRP A 224 22.22 -16.48 -12.58
C TRP A 224 22.05 -16.21 -14.08
N ALA A 225 22.53 -17.11 -14.94
CA ALA A 225 22.42 -16.98 -16.38
C ALA A 225 20.95 -17.00 -16.85
N PHE A 226 20.13 -17.88 -16.26
CA PHE A 226 18.69 -17.94 -16.55
C PHE A 226 17.98 -16.63 -16.20
N LEU A 227 18.27 -16.03 -15.04
CA LEU A 227 17.68 -14.76 -14.64
C LEU A 227 18.13 -13.61 -15.55
N ARG A 228 19.40 -13.62 -16.00
CA ARG A 228 19.89 -12.67 -17.02
C ARG A 228 19.12 -12.80 -18.33
N GLY A 229 18.95 -14.02 -18.82
CA GLY A 229 18.18 -14.27 -20.05
C GLY A 229 16.74 -13.81 -19.92
N ARG A 230 16.09 -14.09 -18.78
CA ARG A 230 14.72 -13.64 -18.49
C ARG A 230 14.61 -12.11 -18.43
N ALA A 231 15.60 -11.42 -17.85
CA ALA A 231 15.62 -9.96 -17.81
C ALA A 231 15.78 -9.36 -19.21
N ALA A 232 16.75 -9.85 -20.00
CA ALA A 232 16.98 -9.42 -21.38
C ALA A 232 15.74 -9.64 -22.27
N TYR A 233 15.10 -10.81 -22.17
CA TYR A 233 13.87 -11.12 -22.89
C TYR A 233 12.75 -10.13 -22.57
N ARG A 234 12.55 -9.80 -21.29
CA ARG A 234 11.53 -8.82 -20.86
C ARG A 234 11.83 -7.40 -21.31
N LEU A 235 13.09 -7.06 -21.51
CA LEU A 235 13.53 -5.76 -22.02
C LEU A 235 13.58 -5.70 -23.57
N GLY A 236 13.31 -6.83 -24.26
CA GLY A 236 13.27 -6.91 -25.71
C GLY A 236 14.63 -7.20 -26.38
N ASP A 237 15.69 -7.47 -25.61
CA ASP A 237 16.99 -7.85 -26.14
C ASP A 237 17.05 -9.37 -26.35
N LEU A 238 16.54 -9.82 -27.50
CA LEU A 238 16.41 -11.24 -27.81
C LEU A 238 17.77 -11.93 -28.01
N THR A 239 18.76 -11.22 -28.52
CA THR A 239 20.10 -11.77 -28.75
C THR A 239 20.81 -12.02 -27.42
N ALA A 240 20.80 -11.06 -26.50
CA ALA A 240 21.35 -11.26 -25.16
C ALA A 240 20.57 -12.32 -24.36
N ALA A 241 19.24 -12.39 -24.56
CA ALA A 241 18.42 -13.40 -23.93
C ALA A 241 18.82 -14.82 -24.35
N ALA A 242 18.95 -15.06 -25.67
CA ALA A 242 19.33 -16.36 -26.21
C ALA A 242 20.71 -16.80 -25.68
N ALA A 243 21.72 -15.94 -25.76
CA ALA A 243 23.07 -16.25 -25.27
C ALA A 243 23.08 -16.60 -23.77
N ALA A 244 22.32 -15.88 -22.94
CA ALA A 244 22.23 -16.15 -21.51
C ALA A 244 21.45 -17.44 -21.19
N PHE A 245 20.46 -17.81 -22.00
CA PHE A 245 19.77 -19.10 -21.86
C PHE A 245 20.65 -20.29 -22.27
N ASP A 246 21.44 -20.16 -23.34
CA ASP A 246 22.41 -21.18 -23.74
C ASP A 246 23.45 -21.41 -22.63
N GLU A 247 23.94 -20.32 -22.03
CA GLU A 247 24.83 -20.38 -20.87
C GLU A 247 24.18 -21.06 -19.66
N ALA A 248 22.90 -20.77 -19.40
CA ALA A 248 22.16 -21.40 -18.31
C ALA A 248 22.03 -22.91 -18.50
N LEU A 249 21.76 -23.36 -19.73
CA LEU A 249 21.68 -24.77 -20.09
C LEU A 249 23.04 -25.45 -19.95
N ALA A 250 24.11 -24.85 -20.50
CA ALA A 250 25.46 -25.39 -20.38
C ALA A 250 25.89 -25.56 -18.92
N ALA A 251 25.61 -24.56 -18.08
CA ALA A 251 25.92 -24.61 -16.64
C ALA A 251 25.07 -25.61 -15.85
N ALA A 252 23.84 -25.91 -16.30
CA ALA A 252 22.97 -26.91 -15.68
C ALA A 252 23.37 -28.35 -16.08
N SER A 253 23.96 -28.52 -17.26
CA SER A 253 24.41 -29.81 -17.80
C SER A 253 25.85 -30.17 -17.43
N ALA A 254 26.63 -29.25 -16.85
CA ALA A 254 27.98 -29.54 -16.38
C ALA A 254 27.93 -30.56 -15.22
N PRO A 255 28.73 -31.64 -15.27
CA PRO A 255 28.78 -32.61 -14.18
C PRO A 255 29.17 -31.88 -12.89
N ALA A 256 28.42 -32.12 -11.81
CA ALA A 256 28.79 -31.63 -10.49
C ALA A 256 30.07 -32.37 -10.06
N ASP A 257 31.21 -31.69 -10.13
CA ASP A 257 32.45 -32.19 -9.55
C ASP A 257 32.16 -32.51 -8.08
N ARG A 258 32.28 -33.80 -7.73
CA ARG A 258 32.11 -34.34 -6.37
C ARG A 258 33.39 -34.18 -5.57
#